data_AF-A0A1C5EKA4-F1
#
_entry.id   AF-A0A1C5EKA4-F1
#
_cell.length_a   1.000
_cell.length_b   1.000
_cell.length_c   1.000
_cell.angle_alpha   90.00
_cell.angle_beta   90.00
_cell.angle_gamma   90.00
#
_symmetry.space_group_name_H-M   'P 1'
#
loop_
_entity.id
_entity.type
_entity.pdbx_description
1 polymer ?
#
loop_
_entity_poly.entity_id
_entity_poly.type
_entity_poly.pdbx_seq_one_letter_code
_entity_poly.pdbx_strand_id
1 'polypeptide(L)'
;APRRTRSIIMFLGPLLHRMDSFRLPYAGGCDLGTRTIEPHMIALRRFGLDIAATEGLYHAQVDRSISPGRPIVLTERGDTVTENALLAAARHDGATVIRNASSNYMVQDLCFFLEALGVRVDGIGTTTLTVHGVPSIDVDVDYSPSEDPVEAMSLIAAAVVTESQLTIRRVPIEFLEIELAVLEEMGLDHDRSTEYSADNGRTRLVDLTVRPSKLEAPIDKIHPMPFPGLNIDNVPFFAAIAAVAQGKTLIHDWVYDNRAIYLTDLNRLGARLQLLDPHRVLVEGPTRWRAAEMMCPPALRPAVVVLLAMMAAEGTSVLRNVYVINRGYEDLAERLNSVGAQIEIFRDI
;
A
#
# COMPACT_ATOMS: atom_id res chain seq x y z
N ALA A 1 8.11 11.85 16.96
CA ALA A 1 7.67 11.34 15.64
C ALA A 1 8.26 9.96 15.27
N PRO A 2 9.59 9.70 15.28
CA PRO A 2 10.16 8.45 14.74
C PRO A 2 9.90 7.18 15.58
N ARG A 3 9.50 7.31 16.85
CA ARG A 3 9.13 6.15 17.72
C ARG A 3 7.82 5.45 17.33
N ARG A 4 7.06 5.97 16.35
CA ARG A 4 5.74 5.44 15.95
C ARG A 4 5.68 4.89 14.52
N THR A 5 6.74 5.05 13.72
CA THR A 5 6.72 4.68 12.30
C THR A 5 7.64 3.49 12.05
N ARG A 6 7.05 2.39 11.56
CA ARG A 6 7.76 1.14 11.27
C ARG A 6 8.82 1.27 10.18
N SER A 7 8.71 2.28 9.31
CA SER A 7 9.66 2.58 8.23
C SER A 7 11.09 2.85 8.71
N ILE A 8 11.32 3.05 10.01
CA ILE A 8 12.69 3.19 10.54
C ILE A 8 13.58 1.97 10.27
N ILE A 9 12.99 0.78 10.11
CA ILE A 9 13.73 -0.43 9.72
C ILE A 9 14.40 -0.31 8.35
N MET A 10 13.96 0.63 7.50
CA MET A 10 14.56 0.90 6.19
C MET A 10 15.96 1.51 6.28
N PHE A 11 16.38 1.97 7.46
CA PHE A 11 17.76 2.40 7.69
C PHE A 11 18.74 1.23 7.85
N LEU A 12 18.27 0.00 8.10
CA LEU A 12 19.16 -1.15 8.30
C LEU A 12 20.04 -1.43 7.06
N GLY A 13 19.43 -1.49 5.88
CA GLY A 13 20.12 -1.72 4.61
C GLY A 13 21.21 -0.68 4.30
N PRO A 14 20.91 0.63 4.28
CA PRO A 14 21.91 1.66 4.01
C PRO A 14 22.97 1.83 5.11
N LEU A 15 22.59 1.80 6.39
CA LEU A 15 23.52 2.09 7.49
C LEU A 15 24.58 1.00 7.69
N LEU A 16 24.30 -0.24 7.30
CA LEU A 16 25.31 -1.31 7.40
C LEU A 16 26.57 -1.00 6.59
N HIS A 17 26.48 -0.17 5.55
CA HIS A 17 27.63 0.27 4.73
C HIS A 17 28.38 1.47 5.30
N ARG A 18 27.84 2.15 6.33
CA ARG A 18 28.42 3.36 6.90
C ARG A 18 28.97 3.18 8.31
N MET A 19 28.46 2.21 9.06
CA MET A 19 28.81 2.01 10.46
C MET A 19 29.00 0.53 10.75
N ASP A 20 29.96 0.19 11.62
CA ASP A 20 30.16 -1.19 12.07
C ASP A 20 29.20 -1.58 13.20
N SER A 21 28.63 -0.59 13.89
CA SER A 21 27.56 -0.80 14.87
C SER A 21 26.64 0.43 14.96
N PHE A 22 25.34 0.20 15.16
CA PHE A 22 24.35 1.26 15.33
C PHE A 22 23.10 0.77 16.05
N ARG A 23 22.24 1.70 16.48
CA ARG A 23 21.01 1.39 17.21
C ARG A 23 19.82 2.09 16.57
N LEU A 24 18.72 1.37 16.40
CA LEU A 24 17.44 1.92 15.95
C LEU A 24 16.38 1.67 17.03
N PRO A 25 15.46 2.61 17.31
CA PRO A 25 14.33 2.32 18.19
C PRO A 25 13.42 1.27 17.57
N TYR A 26 12.75 0.48 18.43
CA TYR A 26 11.77 -0.49 17.95
C TYR A 26 10.69 0.15 17.10
N ALA A 27 10.38 -0.53 16.01
CA ALA A 27 9.11 -0.32 15.33
C ALA A 27 8.01 -0.83 16.27
N GLY A 28 7.13 0.06 16.74
CA GLY A 28 5.98 -0.34 17.56
C GLY A 28 5.09 -1.39 16.87
N GLY A 29 4.27 -2.08 17.68
CA GLY A 29 3.24 -2.98 17.18
C GLY A 29 2.25 -2.25 16.27
N CYS A 30 1.82 -2.92 15.20
CA CYS A 30 0.76 -2.43 14.33
C CYS A 30 -0.51 -3.22 14.64
N ASP A 31 -1.62 -2.54 14.93
CA ASP A 31 -2.88 -3.18 15.33
C ASP A 31 -3.52 -4.06 14.23
N LEU A 32 -3.01 -3.97 13.00
CA LEU A 32 -3.41 -4.78 11.84
C LEU A 32 -2.89 -6.23 11.86
N GLY A 33 -1.96 -6.58 12.76
CA GLY A 33 -1.40 -7.94 12.92
C GLY A 33 0.06 -7.98 13.39
N THR A 34 0.53 -9.16 13.84
CA THR A 34 1.92 -9.38 14.31
C THR A 34 2.90 -9.51 13.15
N ARG A 35 3.17 -8.41 12.45
CA ARG A 35 4.27 -8.37 11.47
C ARG A 35 5.60 -8.37 12.23
N THR A 36 6.50 -9.31 11.97
CA THR A 36 7.81 -9.41 12.63
C THR A 36 8.91 -8.67 11.85
N ILE A 37 10.07 -8.44 12.47
CA ILE A 37 11.27 -7.91 11.77
C ILE A 37 12.17 -9.03 11.24
N GLU A 38 11.92 -10.28 11.66
CA GLU A 38 12.72 -11.46 11.35
C GLU A 38 13.06 -11.60 9.85
N PRO A 39 12.13 -11.32 8.92
CA PRO A 39 12.43 -11.44 7.48
C PRO A 39 13.51 -10.46 7.00
N HIS A 40 13.54 -9.24 7.55
CA HIS A 40 14.62 -8.28 7.30
C HIS A 40 15.94 -8.80 7.87
N MET A 41 15.93 -9.36 9.08
CA MET A 41 17.12 -9.90 9.73
C MET A 41 17.70 -11.07 8.92
N ILE A 42 16.86 -11.99 8.45
CA ILE A 42 17.27 -13.12 7.61
C ILE A 42 17.93 -12.64 6.31
N ALA A 43 17.34 -11.64 5.65
CA ALA A 43 17.88 -11.09 4.41
C ALA A 43 19.21 -10.38 4.65
N LEU A 44 19.28 -9.50 5.65
CA LEU A 44 20.45 -8.64 5.89
C LEU A 44 21.62 -9.37 6.55
N ARG A 45 21.39 -10.49 7.26
CA ARG A 45 22.46 -11.36 7.78
C ARG A 45 23.40 -11.87 6.68
N ARG A 46 22.92 -11.95 5.44
CA ARG A 46 23.74 -12.31 4.27
C ARG A 46 24.78 -11.26 3.90
N PHE A 47 24.60 -10.03 4.36
CA PHE A 47 25.54 -8.92 4.23
C PHE A 47 26.33 -8.68 5.53
N GLY A 48 26.30 -9.63 6.47
CA GLY A 48 26.99 -9.53 7.74
C GLY A 48 26.26 -8.73 8.82
N LEU A 49 25.01 -8.31 8.59
CA LEU A 49 24.25 -7.58 9.61
C LEU A 49 23.60 -8.54 10.61
N ASP A 50 24.09 -8.54 11.85
CA ASP A 50 23.41 -9.17 12.98
C ASP A 50 22.60 -8.13 13.76
N ILE A 51 21.40 -8.52 14.20
CA ILE A 51 20.47 -7.63 14.87
C ILE A 51 19.98 -8.31 16.14
N ALA A 52 20.28 -7.71 17.29
CA ALA A 52 19.73 -8.11 18.58
C ALA A 52 18.62 -7.14 18.99
N ALA A 53 17.46 -7.67 19.36
CA ALA A 53 16.34 -6.90 19.86
C ALA A 53 16.38 -6.91 21.40
N THR A 54 16.86 -5.82 22.02
CA THR A 54 16.96 -5.66 23.49
C THR A 54 16.51 -4.27 23.94
N GLU A 55 15.89 -4.16 25.12
CA GLU A 55 15.61 -2.88 25.81
C GLU A 55 14.84 -1.82 24.99
N GLY A 56 13.97 -2.21 24.06
CA GLY A 56 13.23 -1.24 23.25
C GLY A 56 13.97 -0.78 21.98
N LEU A 57 15.14 -1.36 21.68
CA LEU A 57 16.02 -0.98 20.59
C LEU A 57 16.45 -2.22 19.77
N TYR A 58 16.66 -2.01 18.47
CA TYR A 58 17.43 -2.91 17.62
C TYR A 58 18.90 -2.51 17.70
N HIS A 59 19.75 -3.42 18.17
CA HIS A 59 21.19 -3.30 18.20
C HIS A 59 21.76 -4.01 16.98
N ALA A 60 22.30 -3.24 16.05
CA ALA A 60 22.88 -3.74 14.81
C ALA A 60 24.41 -3.81 14.92
N GLN A 61 24.99 -4.93 14.51
CA GLN A 61 26.43 -5.13 14.36
C GLN A 61 26.73 -5.65 12.95
N VAL A 62 27.79 -5.15 12.34
CA VAL A 62 28.17 -5.51 10.96
C VAL A 62 29.48 -6.29 10.98
N ASP A 63 29.43 -7.54 10.53
CA ASP A 63 30.62 -8.34 10.23
C ASP A 63 31.02 -8.17 8.77
N ARG A 64 32.07 -7.37 8.53
CA ARG A 64 32.62 -7.07 7.20
C ARG A 64 33.20 -8.30 6.48
N SER A 65 33.46 -9.39 7.19
CA SER A 65 33.96 -10.63 6.59
C SER A 65 32.88 -11.45 5.87
N ILE A 66 31.61 -11.16 6.17
CA ILE A 66 30.46 -11.85 5.58
C ILE A 66 30.00 -11.12 4.34
N SER A 67 29.92 -11.86 3.23
CA SER A 67 29.35 -11.39 1.97
C SER A 67 28.34 -12.41 1.41
N PRO A 68 27.39 -11.98 0.56
CA PRO A 68 26.45 -12.89 -0.08
C PRO A 68 27.15 -13.91 -0.99
N GLY A 69 27.36 -15.13 -0.50
CA GLY A 69 27.95 -16.22 -1.31
C GLY A 69 26.94 -17.05 -2.13
N ARG A 70 25.63 -16.77 -2.00
CA ARG A 70 24.54 -17.47 -2.70
C ARG A 70 23.28 -16.60 -2.76
N PRO A 71 22.28 -16.95 -3.59
CA PRO A 71 21.02 -16.20 -3.64
C PRO A 71 20.36 -16.03 -2.27
N ILE A 72 19.88 -14.82 -2.00
CA ILE A 72 19.09 -14.46 -0.82
C ILE A 72 17.64 -14.81 -1.14
N VAL A 73 17.10 -15.81 -0.45
CA VAL A 73 15.70 -16.23 -0.62
C VAL A 73 14.87 -15.56 0.46
N LEU A 74 13.94 -14.71 0.06
CA LEU A 74 12.99 -14.08 0.97
C LEU A 74 11.87 -15.07 1.31
N THR A 75 11.71 -15.37 2.60
CA THR A 75 10.71 -16.33 3.09
C THR A 75 9.29 -15.77 3.05
N GLU A 76 9.15 -14.45 3.02
CA GLU A 76 7.92 -13.74 2.73
C GLU A 76 8.14 -12.78 1.55
N ARG A 77 7.11 -12.55 0.75
CA ARG A 77 7.15 -11.56 -0.33
C ARG A 77 6.73 -10.19 0.20
N GLY A 78 7.56 -9.62 1.06
CA GLY A 78 7.35 -8.30 1.65
C GLY A 78 8.01 -7.19 0.84
N ASP A 79 7.30 -6.08 0.62
CA ASP A 79 7.81 -4.90 -0.08
C ASP A 79 9.04 -4.34 0.65
N THR A 80 8.90 -4.02 1.94
CA THR A 80 9.98 -3.42 2.76
C THR A 80 11.18 -4.33 2.97
N VAL A 81 10.96 -5.66 2.96
CA VAL A 81 12.05 -6.65 3.07
C VAL A 81 12.87 -6.65 1.79
N THR A 82 12.18 -6.63 0.64
CA THR A 82 12.80 -6.57 -0.68
C THR A 82 13.57 -5.26 -0.84
N GLU A 83 12.97 -4.13 -0.47
CA GLU A 83 13.61 -2.81 -0.50
C GLU A 83 14.87 -2.74 0.38
N ASN A 84 14.84 -3.30 1.60
CA ASN A 84 16.03 -3.32 2.46
C ASN A 84 17.15 -4.18 1.87
N ALA A 85 16.81 -5.33 1.28
CA ALA A 85 17.77 -6.17 0.58
C ALA A 85 18.36 -5.48 -0.65
N LEU A 86 17.55 -4.71 -1.41
CA LEU A 86 18.00 -3.88 -2.52
C LEU A 86 18.96 -2.79 -2.06
N LEU A 87 18.61 -2.04 -1.02
CA LEU A 87 19.46 -0.98 -0.45
C LEU A 87 20.80 -1.54 0.07
N ALA A 88 20.78 -2.73 0.67
CA ALA A 88 22.01 -3.42 1.07
C ALA A 88 22.83 -3.89 -0.13
N ALA A 89 22.19 -4.45 -1.16
CA ALA A 89 22.85 -4.94 -2.37
C ALA A 89 23.45 -3.79 -3.21
N ALA A 90 22.80 -2.62 -3.24
CA ALA A 90 23.21 -1.46 -4.03
C ALA A 90 24.65 -0.97 -3.76
N ARG A 91 25.11 -1.07 -2.51
CA ARG A 91 26.46 -0.66 -2.09
C ARG A 91 27.45 -1.83 -1.92
N HIS A 92 27.01 -3.05 -2.23
CA HIS A 92 27.86 -4.23 -2.19
C HIS A 92 28.64 -4.36 -3.51
N ASP A 93 29.96 -4.46 -3.43
CA ASP A 93 30.84 -4.64 -4.59
C ASP A 93 30.73 -6.07 -5.14
N GLY A 94 29.71 -6.32 -5.95
CA GLY A 94 29.42 -7.63 -6.53
C GLY A 94 27.96 -7.84 -6.93
N ALA A 95 27.71 -9.00 -7.52
CA ALA A 95 26.37 -9.41 -7.93
C ALA A 95 25.62 -10.10 -6.78
N THR A 96 24.46 -9.57 -6.40
CA THR A 96 23.56 -10.17 -5.42
C THR A 96 22.28 -10.62 -6.09
N VAL A 97 21.91 -11.90 -5.92
CA VAL A 97 20.63 -12.44 -6.40
C VAL A 97 19.63 -12.49 -5.26
N ILE A 98 18.48 -11.83 -5.43
CA ILE A 98 17.35 -11.84 -4.49
C ILE A 98 16.22 -12.64 -5.14
N ARG A 99 15.74 -13.69 -4.46
CA ARG A 99 14.65 -14.55 -4.91
C ARG A 99 13.41 -14.34 -4.05
N ASN A 100 12.25 -14.52 -4.67
CA ASN A 100 10.94 -14.21 -4.08
C ASN A 100 10.83 -12.73 -3.66
N ALA A 101 11.47 -11.85 -4.45
CA ALA A 101 11.33 -10.41 -4.34
C ALA A 101 9.86 -10.00 -4.58
N SER A 102 9.42 -8.94 -3.90
CA SER A 102 8.16 -8.30 -4.26
C SER A 102 8.32 -7.53 -5.57
N SER A 103 7.33 -7.67 -6.44
CA SER A 103 7.25 -6.97 -7.72
C SER A 103 6.42 -5.69 -7.63
N ASN A 104 6.05 -5.22 -6.42
CA ASN A 104 5.16 -4.09 -6.24
C ASN A 104 5.77 -2.75 -6.70
N TYR A 105 4.93 -1.75 -6.95
CA TYR A 105 5.33 -0.49 -7.59
C TYR A 105 6.47 0.23 -6.86
N MET A 106 6.41 0.33 -5.53
CA MET A 106 7.45 1.00 -4.72
C MET A 106 8.81 0.28 -4.79
N VAL A 107 8.81 -1.04 -4.97
CA VAL A 107 10.04 -1.83 -5.13
C VAL A 107 10.64 -1.56 -6.49
N GLN A 108 9.81 -1.51 -7.54
CA GLN A 108 10.25 -1.18 -8.90
C GLN A 108 10.79 0.25 -8.97
N ASP A 109 10.09 1.22 -8.37
CA ASP A 109 10.50 2.63 -8.31
C ASP A 109 11.84 2.79 -7.57
N LEU A 110 12.05 2.05 -6.47
CA LEU A 110 13.35 2.00 -5.80
C LEU A 110 14.46 1.44 -6.71
N CYS A 111 14.17 0.43 -7.52
CA CYS A 111 15.15 -0.09 -8.47
C CYS A 111 15.54 0.97 -9.50
N PHE A 112 14.59 1.72 -10.03
CA PHE A 112 14.84 2.81 -10.98
C PHE A 112 15.64 3.96 -10.35
N PHE A 113 15.33 4.31 -9.10
CA PHE A 113 16.12 5.27 -8.33
C PHE A 113 17.58 4.78 -8.15
N LEU A 114 17.77 3.50 -7.82
CA LEU A 114 19.10 2.92 -7.71
C LEU A 114 19.85 2.89 -9.07
N GLU A 115 19.15 2.68 -10.18
CA GLU A 115 19.71 2.81 -11.54
C GLU A 115 20.24 4.22 -11.81
N ALA A 116 19.51 5.26 -11.39
CA ALA A 116 19.99 6.64 -11.49
C ALA A 116 21.26 6.89 -10.66
N LEU A 117 21.45 6.16 -9.55
CA LEU A 117 22.65 6.19 -8.71
C LEU A 117 23.81 5.33 -9.26
N GLY A 118 23.66 4.72 -10.43
CA GLY A 118 24.68 3.90 -11.10
C GLY A 118 24.68 2.42 -10.71
N VAL A 119 23.68 1.95 -9.95
CA VAL A 119 23.49 0.52 -9.64
C VAL A 119 22.76 -0.14 -10.79
N ARG A 120 23.22 -1.29 -11.27
CA ARG A 120 22.45 -2.05 -12.28
C ARG A 120 21.54 -3.06 -11.60
N VAL A 121 20.26 -3.08 -11.97
CA VAL A 121 19.29 -4.06 -11.46
C VAL A 121 18.64 -4.81 -12.62
N ASP A 122 18.91 -6.10 -12.75
CA ASP A 122 18.24 -6.96 -13.72
C ASP A 122 17.00 -7.62 -13.09
N GLY A 123 15.93 -7.77 -13.87
CA GLY A 123 14.71 -8.47 -13.45
C GLY A 123 13.67 -7.61 -12.72
N ILE A 124 13.75 -6.28 -12.82
CA ILE A 124 12.78 -5.34 -12.22
C ILE A 124 11.36 -5.73 -12.61
N GLY A 125 10.44 -5.73 -11.64
CA GLY A 125 9.05 -6.19 -11.82
C GLY A 125 8.87 -7.71 -11.76
N THR A 126 9.95 -8.50 -11.63
CA THR A 126 9.89 -9.96 -11.45
C THR A 126 10.20 -10.38 -10.02
N THR A 127 9.95 -11.66 -9.71
CA THR A 127 10.23 -12.23 -8.38
C THR A 127 11.70 -12.58 -8.16
N THR A 128 12.58 -12.36 -9.15
CA THR A 128 14.02 -12.59 -9.04
C THR A 128 14.78 -11.37 -9.54
N LEU A 129 15.48 -10.71 -8.62
CA LEU A 129 16.30 -9.53 -8.91
C LEU A 129 17.77 -9.92 -8.88
N THR A 130 18.55 -9.47 -9.86
CA THR A 130 20.01 -9.53 -9.79
C THR A 130 20.55 -8.10 -9.73
N VAL A 131 21.12 -7.76 -8.58
CA VAL A 131 21.64 -6.42 -8.29
C VAL A 131 23.15 -6.44 -8.44
N HIS A 132 23.68 -5.61 -9.32
CA HIS A 132 25.11 -5.37 -9.46
C HIS A 132 25.41 -4.06 -8.72
N GLY A 133 25.77 -4.20 -7.45
CA GLY A 133 26.06 -3.06 -6.59
C GLY A 133 27.39 -2.38 -6.91
N VAL A 134 27.58 -1.20 -6.34
CA VAL A 134 28.78 -0.38 -6.54
C VAL A 134 29.52 -0.10 -5.22
N PRO A 135 30.87 -0.06 -5.24
CA PRO A 135 31.68 0.14 -4.05
C PRO A 135 31.58 1.56 -3.46
N SER A 136 31.02 2.52 -4.19
CA SER A 136 30.68 3.88 -3.72
C SER A 136 29.54 4.45 -4.57
N ILE A 137 28.64 5.21 -3.94
CA ILE A 137 27.66 6.07 -4.61
C ILE A 137 28.03 7.50 -4.23
N ASP A 138 28.47 8.27 -5.22
CA ASP A 138 28.94 9.66 -5.07
C ASP A 138 28.46 10.47 -6.29
N VAL A 139 27.14 10.58 -6.40
CA VAL A 139 26.46 11.28 -7.49
C VAL A 139 25.20 11.92 -6.92
N ASP A 140 24.91 13.13 -7.38
CA ASP A 140 23.66 13.82 -7.11
C ASP A 140 22.64 13.42 -8.18
N VAL A 141 21.43 13.06 -7.75
CA VAL A 141 20.33 12.68 -8.63
C VAL A 141 19.07 13.46 -8.24
N ASP A 142 18.42 14.04 -9.25
CA ASP A 142 17.04 14.48 -9.14
C ASP A 142 16.14 13.32 -9.58
N TYR A 143 15.21 12.92 -8.72
CA TYR A 143 14.30 11.80 -8.97
C TYR A 143 12.89 12.14 -8.52
N SER A 144 11.92 11.87 -9.39
CA SER A 144 10.49 11.98 -9.08
C SER A 144 9.94 10.59 -8.76
N PRO A 145 9.42 10.32 -7.55
CA PRO A 145 8.78 9.05 -7.25
C PRO A 145 7.56 8.77 -8.14
N SER A 146 7.27 7.49 -8.37
CA SER A 146 6.05 7.05 -9.04
C SER A 146 4.78 7.46 -8.28
N GLU A 147 3.68 7.61 -9.01
CA GLU A 147 2.34 7.87 -8.48
C GLU A 147 1.80 6.72 -7.61
N ASP A 148 0.90 7.05 -6.68
CA ASP A 148 0.32 6.08 -5.74
C ASP A 148 -0.96 5.43 -6.32
N PRO A 149 -0.92 4.13 -6.69
CA PRO A 149 -2.12 3.42 -7.16
C PRO A 149 -3.20 3.28 -6.08
N VAL A 150 -2.84 3.30 -4.81
CA VAL A 150 -3.80 3.19 -3.70
C VAL A 150 -4.59 4.48 -3.54
N GLU A 151 -3.93 5.62 -3.76
CA GLU A 151 -4.63 6.90 -3.79
C GLU A 151 -5.61 6.97 -4.97
N ALA A 152 -5.15 6.60 -6.17
CA ALA A 152 -6.02 6.53 -7.34
C ALA A 152 -7.22 5.60 -7.11
N MET A 153 -7.01 4.41 -6.53
CA MET A 153 -8.10 3.49 -6.16
C MET A 153 -9.08 4.11 -5.15
N SER A 154 -8.59 4.87 -4.18
CA SER A 154 -9.46 5.55 -3.21
C SER A 154 -10.39 6.58 -3.87
N LEU A 155 -9.90 7.27 -4.92
CA LEU A 155 -10.69 8.24 -5.69
C LEU A 155 -11.68 7.53 -6.64
N ILE A 156 -11.30 6.39 -7.23
CA ILE A 156 -12.22 5.53 -7.99
C ILE A 156 -13.37 5.09 -7.08
N ALA A 157 -13.03 4.58 -5.89
CA ALA A 157 -14.02 4.16 -4.90
C ALA A 157 -14.90 5.33 -4.45
N ALA A 158 -14.35 6.53 -4.25
CA ALA A 158 -15.11 7.73 -3.93
C ALA A 158 -16.17 8.00 -5.00
N ALA A 159 -15.77 8.07 -6.28
CA ALA A 159 -16.67 8.32 -7.40
C ALA A 159 -17.78 7.27 -7.52
N VAL A 160 -17.44 5.99 -7.32
CA VAL A 160 -18.41 4.88 -7.34
C VAL A 160 -19.41 4.99 -6.20
N VAL A 161 -18.92 5.16 -4.97
CA VAL A 161 -19.76 5.13 -3.76
C VAL A 161 -20.64 6.37 -3.65
N THR A 162 -20.20 7.52 -4.14
CA THR A 162 -21.00 8.76 -4.16
C THR A 162 -21.79 8.97 -5.45
N GLU A 163 -21.85 7.96 -6.33
CA GLU A 163 -22.54 8.01 -7.63
C GLU A 163 -22.18 9.28 -8.44
N SER A 164 -20.88 9.61 -8.47
CA SER A 164 -20.36 10.86 -9.02
C SER A 164 -19.53 10.62 -10.27
N GLN A 165 -19.45 11.63 -11.14
CA GLN A 165 -18.47 11.65 -12.22
C GLN A 165 -17.18 12.30 -11.72
N LEU A 166 -16.05 11.60 -11.85
CA LEU A 166 -14.75 12.10 -11.43
C LEU A 166 -13.67 11.74 -12.45
N THR A 167 -12.87 12.72 -12.85
CA THR A 167 -11.64 12.49 -13.62
C THR A 167 -10.43 12.52 -12.69
N ILE A 168 -9.77 11.37 -12.57
CA ILE A 168 -8.56 11.15 -11.78
C ILE A 168 -7.39 11.22 -12.75
N ARG A 169 -6.49 12.18 -12.55
CA ARG A 169 -5.32 12.37 -13.41
C ARG A 169 -4.14 11.55 -12.91
N ARG A 170 -3.23 11.21 -13.84
CA ARG A 170 -1.96 10.52 -13.55
C ARG A 170 -2.15 9.20 -12.80
N VAL A 171 -3.13 8.40 -13.21
CA VAL A 171 -3.35 7.07 -12.65
C VAL A 171 -2.26 6.13 -13.15
N PRO A 172 -1.47 5.49 -12.26
CA PRO A 172 -0.42 4.57 -12.66
C PRO A 172 -1.03 3.22 -13.07
N ILE A 173 -1.36 3.12 -14.37
CA ILE A 173 -2.33 2.15 -14.89
C ILE A 173 -1.90 0.70 -14.67
N GLU A 174 -0.61 0.41 -14.81
CA GLU A 174 -0.06 -0.95 -14.67
C GLU A 174 -0.31 -1.58 -13.29
N PHE A 175 -0.51 -0.76 -12.25
CA PHE A 175 -0.76 -1.20 -10.89
C PHE A 175 -2.25 -1.20 -10.51
N LEU A 176 -3.13 -0.93 -11.48
CA LEU A 176 -4.59 -0.90 -11.33
C LEU A 176 -5.33 -1.69 -12.40
N GLU A 177 -4.63 -2.33 -13.34
CA GLU A 177 -5.25 -3.10 -14.42
C GLU A 177 -6.16 -4.23 -13.90
N ILE A 178 -5.78 -4.92 -12.82
CA ILE A 178 -6.62 -5.96 -12.23
C ILE A 178 -7.85 -5.36 -11.56
N GLU A 179 -7.67 -4.30 -10.78
CA GLU A 179 -8.75 -3.60 -10.11
C GLU A 179 -9.78 -3.09 -11.13
N LEU A 180 -9.31 -2.47 -12.22
CA LEU A 180 -10.18 -1.99 -13.29
C LEU A 180 -10.86 -3.13 -14.04
N ALA A 181 -10.16 -4.23 -14.34
CA ALA A 181 -10.78 -5.39 -14.99
C ALA A 181 -11.92 -5.99 -14.14
N VAL A 182 -11.72 -6.07 -12.82
CA VAL A 182 -12.79 -6.49 -11.89
C VAL A 182 -13.95 -5.50 -11.91
N LEU A 183 -13.67 -4.19 -11.88
CA LEU A 183 -14.73 -3.17 -11.90
C LEU A 183 -15.47 -3.13 -13.23
N GLU A 184 -14.79 -3.37 -14.36
CA GLU A 184 -15.38 -3.54 -15.69
C GLU A 184 -16.34 -4.73 -15.72
N GLU A 185 -15.93 -5.88 -15.17
CA GLU A 185 -16.80 -7.05 -15.01
C GLU A 185 -18.03 -6.72 -14.16
N MET A 186 -17.85 -5.94 -13.10
CA MET A 186 -18.95 -5.45 -12.25
C MET A 186 -19.84 -4.43 -12.96
N GLY A 187 -19.45 -3.87 -14.11
CA GLY A 187 -20.25 -2.91 -14.88
C GLY A 187 -19.87 -1.44 -14.68
N LEU A 188 -18.64 -1.14 -14.29
CA LEU A 188 -18.13 0.23 -14.15
C LEU A 188 -18.06 0.94 -15.51
N ASP A 189 -18.81 2.03 -15.65
CA ASP A 189 -18.66 2.99 -16.73
C ASP A 189 -17.46 3.92 -16.46
N HIS A 190 -16.40 3.73 -17.24
CA HIS A 190 -15.23 4.58 -17.20
C HIS A 190 -14.67 4.81 -18.61
N ASP A 191 -13.87 5.86 -18.76
CA ASP A 191 -13.05 6.11 -19.94
C ASP A 191 -11.63 6.43 -19.50
N ARG A 192 -10.63 6.15 -20.36
CA ARG A 192 -9.23 6.45 -20.07
C ARG A 192 -8.58 7.15 -21.25
N SER A 193 -7.71 8.11 -20.95
CA SER A 193 -6.86 8.73 -21.97
C SER A 193 -5.91 7.71 -22.61
N THR A 194 -5.23 8.13 -23.68
CA THR A 194 -4.03 7.44 -24.14
C THR A 194 -2.97 7.40 -23.04
N GLU A 195 -2.17 6.33 -23.00
CA GLU A 195 -1.06 6.20 -22.05
C GLU A 195 0.00 7.28 -22.29
N TYR A 196 0.56 7.81 -21.21
CA TYR A 196 1.70 8.72 -21.21
C TYR A 196 2.68 8.36 -20.08
N SER A 197 3.90 8.88 -20.12
CA SER A 197 4.93 8.58 -19.13
C SER A 197 4.83 9.47 -17.90
N ALA A 198 5.08 8.89 -16.73
CA ALA A 198 5.34 9.65 -15.50
C ALA A 198 6.67 10.41 -15.56
N ASP A 199 6.89 11.26 -14.56
CA ASP A 199 8.08 12.11 -14.47
C ASP A 199 9.36 11.29 -14.26
N ASN A 200 9.25 10.07 -13.70
CA ASN A 200 10.36 9.11 -13.61
C ASN A 200 10.72 8.46 -14.96
N GLY A 201 9.89 8.65 -16.01
CA GLY A 201 10.08 8.08 -17.34
C GLY A 201 9.87 6.55 -17.43
N ARG A 202 9.36 5.92 -16.36
CA ARG A 202 9.22 4.46 -16.24
C ARG A 202 7.77 4.03 -16.07
N THR A 203 7.03 4.71 -15.19
CA THR A 203 5.63 4.39 -14.88
C THR A 203 4.70 4.82 -16.01
N ARG A 204 3.75 3.95 -16.37
CA ARG A 204 2.71 4.24 -17.38
C ARG A 204 1.51 4.90 -16.71
N LEU A 205 1.09 6.05 -17.24
CA LEU A 205 0.00 6.86 -16.72
C LEU A 205 -1.17 6.97 -17.68
N VAL A 206 -2.37 7.10 -17.12
CA VAL A 206 -3.58 7.55 -17.83
C VAL A 206 -4.34 8.57 -17.00
N ASP A 207 -5.16 9.38 -17.63
CA ASP A 207 -6.25 10.09 -16.96
C ASP A 207 -7.51 9.23 -17.05
N LEU A 208 -8.10 8.89 -15.91
CA LEU A 208 -9.23 7.98 -15.78
C LEU A 208 -10.49 8.77 -15.40
N THR A 209 -11.53 8.71 -16.22
CA THR A 209 -12.84 9.30 -15.89
C THR A 209 -13.81 8.20 -15.50
N VAL A 210 -14.23 8.19 -14.25
CA VAL A 210 -15.28 7.32 -13.71
C VAL A 210 -16.63 8.03 -13.78
N ARG A 211 -17.68 7.31 -14.15
CA ARG A 211 -19.06 7.82 -14.22
C ARG A 211 -20.01 7.01 -13.32
N PRO A 212 -21.17 7.60 -12.94
CA PRO A 212 -22.19 6.87 -12.19
C PRO A 212 -22.57 5.56 -12.92
N SER A 213 -22.52 4.46 -12.18
CA SER A 213 -22.60 3.10 -12.74
C SER A 213 -23.58 2.25 -11.97
N LYS A 214 -24.20 1.26 -12.63
CA LYS A 214 -25.01 0.23 -11.97
C LYS A 214 -24.17 -1.03 -11.86
N LEU A 215 -23.56 -1.23 -10.70
CA LEU A 215 -22.67 -2.36 -10.49
C LEU A 215 -23.42 -3.62 -10.06
N GLU A 216 -23.00 -4.77 -10.58
CA GLU A 216 -23.37 -6.10 -10.08
C GLU A 216 -22.19 -6.67 -9.27
N ALA A 217 -22.48 -7.57 -8.34
CA ALA A 217 -21.44 -8.28 -7.61
C ALA A 217 -20.54 -9.09 -8.58
N PRO A 218 -19.22 -9.14 -8.35
CA PRO A 218 -18.30 -9.89 -9.19
C PRO A 218 -18.61 -11.39 -9.15
N ILE A 219 -18.20 -12.13 -10.19
CA ILE A 219 -18.47 -13.57 -10.33
C ILE A 219 -17.76 -14.39 -9.24
N ASP A 220 -16.53 -14.01 -8.87
CA ASP A 220 -15.74 -14.64 -7.81
C ASP A 220 -15.50 -13.67 -6.64
N LYS A 221 -14.91 -14.17 -5.58
CA LYS A 221 -14.46 -13.40 -4.42
C LYS A 221 -13.39 -12.37 -4.82
N ILE A 222 -13.41 -11.24 -4.14
CA ILE A 222 -12.30 -10.28 -4.17
C ILE A 222 -11.23 -10.73 -3.19
N HIS A 223 -10.01 -10.93 -3.66
CA HIS A 223 -8.89 -11.26 -2.79
C HIS A 223 -7.58 -10.68 -3.34
N PRO A 224 -6.60 -10.38 -2.48
CA PRO A 224 -5.34 -9.89 -2.98
C PRO A 224 -4.50 -11.01 -3.57
N MET A 225 -3.60 -10.62 -4.45
CA MET A 225 -2.51 -11.44 -4.98
C MET A 225 -1.27 -10.55 -5.10
N PRO A 226 -0.05 -11.07 -4.89
CA PRO A 226 1.14 -10.29 -5.20
C PRO A 226 1.13 -9.80 -6.64
N PHE A 227 1.68 -8.60 -6.90
CA PHE A 227 1.78 -8.03 -8.25
C PHE A 227 2.29 -9.09 -9.26
N PRO A 228 1.65 -9.23 -10.44
CA PRO A 228 0.62 -8.37 -11.04
C PRO A 228 -0.83 -8.67 -10.64
N GLY A 229 -1.07 -9.22 -9.45
CA GLY A 229 -2.41 -9.40 -8.90
C GLY A 229 -3.04 -8.15 -8.24
N LEU A 230 -4.30 -8.28 -7.82
CA LEU A 230 -5.04 -7.22 -7.12
C LEU A 230 -4.27 -6.75 -5.89
N ASN A 231 -3.99 -5.44 -5.82
CA ASN A 231 -3.12 -4.86 -4.82
C ASN A 231 -3.69 -5.06 -3.41
N ILE A 232 -2.85 -5.57 -2.52
CA ILE A 232 -3.18 -5.85 -1.13
C ILE A 232 -3.82 -4.64 -0.44
N ASP A 233 -3.34 -3.43 -0.72
CA ASP A 233 -3.87 -2.20 -0.11
C ASP A 233 -5.18 -1.71 -0.73
N ASN A 234 -5.55 -2.23 -1.91
CA ASN A 234 -6.78 -1.87 -2.62
C ASN A 234 -8.00 -2.73 -2.21
N VAL A 235 -7.78 -3.92 -1.65
CA VAL A 235 -8.85 -4.83 -1.18
C VAL A 235 -9.91 -4.13 -0.31
N PRO A 236 -9.54 -3.29 0.70
CA PRO A 236 -10.52 -2.59 1.54
C PRO A 236 -11.54 -1.75 0.76
N PHE A 237 -11.14 -1.12 -0.35
CA PHE A 237 -12.03 -0.26 -1.13
C PHE A 237 -13.15 -1.03 -1.83
N PHE A 238 -12.89 -2.29 -2.18
CA PHE A 238 -13.92 -3.18 -2.71
C PHE A 238 -15.05 -3.45 -1.71
N ALA A 239 -14.86 -3.25 -0.40
CA ALA A 239 -15.96 -3.38 0.56
C ALA A 239 -16.99 -2.24 0.41
N ALA A 240 -16.53 -1.02 0.18
CA ALA A 240 -17.42 0.11 -0.08
C ALA A 240 -18.10 -0.01 -1.44
N ILE A 241 -17.35 -0.43 -2.47
CA ILE A 241 -17.86 -0.66 -3.82
C ILE A 241 -18.88 -1.81 -3.84
N ALA A 242 -18.57 -2.95 -3.21
CA ALA A 242 -19.50 -4.07 -3.11
C ALA A 242 -20.76 -3.74 -2.31
N ALA A 243 -20.69 -2.79 -1.37
CA ALA A 243 -21.85 -2.34 -0.62
C ALA A 243 -22.86 -1.57 -1.49
N VAL A 244 -22.42 -0.94 -2.59
CA VAL A 244 -23.31 -0.27 -3.56
C VAL A 244 -23.67 -1.15 -4.76
N ALA A 245 -22.92 -2.23 -5.01
CA ALA A 245 -23.21 -3.20 -6.06
C ALA A 245 -24.42 -4.09 -5.72
N GLN A 246 -25.16 -4.53 -6.74
CA GLN A 246 -26.28 -5.45 -6.60
C GLN A 246 -25.77 -6.88 -6.38
N GLY A 247 -26.14 -7.50 -5.25
CA GLY A 247 -25.80 -8.90 -4.96
C GLY A 247 -24.85 -9.09 -3.78
N LYS A 248 -24.18 -10.25 -3.74
CA LYS A 248 -23.32 -10.68 -2.62
C LYS A 248 -21.88 -10.84 -3.08
N THR A 249 -20.97 -10.15 -2.41
CA THR A 249 -19.53 -10.23 -2.70
C THR A 249 -18.80 -10.81 -1.50
N LEU A 250 -18.02 -11.87 -1.72
CA LEU A 250 -17.08 -12.36 -0.72
C LEU A 250 -15.76 -11.59 -0.85
N ILE A 251 -15.32 -10.94 0.21
CA ILE A 251 -13.98 -10.33 0.29
C ILE A 251 -13.13 -11.21 1.20
N HIS A 252 -11.98 -11.64 0.68
CA HIS A 252 -11.01 -12.48 1.39
C HIS A 252 -9.65 -11.79 1.47
N ASP A 253 -9.34 -11.27 2.64
CA ASP A 253 -8.13 -10.53 2.97
C ASP A 253 -7.17 -11.40 3.80
N TRP A 254 -6.49 -12.31 3.12
CA TRP A 254 -5.59 -13.28 3.75
C TRP A 254 -4.30 -12.67 4.31
N VAL A 255 -3.96 -11.43 3.96
CA VAL A 255 -2.68 -10.80 4.33
C VAL A 255 -2.72 -10.20 5.74
N TYR A 256 -3.87 -9.69 6.18
CA TYR A 256 -3.99 -8.99 7.46
C TYR A 256 -5.13 -9.54 8.31
N ASP A 257 -4.76 -10.17 9.44
CA ASP A 257 -5.67 -10.89 10.33
C ASP A 257 -6.88 -10.10 10.83
N ASN A 258 -6.75 -8.78 11.01
CA ASN A 258 -7.82 -7.96 11.59
C ASN A 258 -8.44 -6.95 10.62
N ARG A 259 -7.97 -6.89 9.36
CA ARG A 259 -8.40 -5.83 8.45
C ARG A 259 -9.86 -6.00 8.02
N ALA A 260 -10.33 -7.24 7.83
CA ALA A 260 -11.74 -7.51 7.53
C ALA A 260 -12.68 -7.14 8.69
N ILE A 261 -12.22 -7.25 9.94
CA ILE A 261 -12.99 -6.84 11.12
C ILE A 261 -13.26 -5.34 11.07
N TYR A 262 -12.25 -4.52 10.77
CA TYR A 262 -12.43 -3.06 10.66
C TYR A 262 -13.36 -2.64 9.52
N LEU A 263 -13.53 -3.46 8.47
CA LEU A 263 -14.50 -3.16 7.41
C LEU A 263 -15.95 -3.28 7.91
N THR A 264 -16.21 -4.08 8.94
CA THR A 264 -17.57 -4.23 9.50
C THR A 264 -18.11 -2.95 10.13
N ASP A 265 -17.27 -1.94 10.36
CA ASP A 265 -17.70 -0.60 10.79
C ASP A 265 -18.64 0.06 9.78
N LEU A 266 -18.60 -0.33 8.50
CA LEU A 266 -19.58 0.09 7.49
C LEU A 266 -21.03 -0.29 7.86
N ASN A 267 -21.24 -1.31 8.71
CA ASN A 267 -22.58 -1.66 9.22
C ASN A 267 -23.22 -0.50 10.00
N ARG A 268 -22.42 0.35 10.65
CA ARG A 268 -22.91 1.53 11.37
C ARG A 268 -23.48 2.59 10.43
N LEU A 269 -23.04 2.57 9.17
CA LEU A 269 -23.53 3.42 8.09
C LEU A 269 -24.64 2.76 7.28
N GLY A 270 -25.16 1.61 7.72
CA GLY A 270 -26.29 0.92 7.08
C GLY A 270 -25.92 -0.15 6.06
N ALA A 271 -24.63 -0.37 5.80
CA ALA A 271 -24.20 -1.48 4.94
C ALA A 271 -24.50 -2.84 5.59
N ARG A 272 -24.48 -3.91 4.79
CA ARG A 272 -24.68 -5.28 5.25
C ARG A 272 -23.41 -6.10 5.05
N LEU A 273 -22.58 -6.15 6.09
CA LEU A 273 -21.34 -6.91 6.14
C LEU A 273 -21.42 -7.99 7.22
N GLN A 274 -21.28 -9.25 6.82
CA GLN A 274 -21.19 -10.40 7.70
C GLN A 274 -19.74 -10.88 7.76
N LEU A 275 -19.10 -10.74 8.93
CA LEU A 275 -17.80 -11.34 9.19
C LEU A 275 -17.95 -12.87 9.25
N LEU A 276 -17.21 -13.59 8.41
CA LEU A 276 -17.18 -15.05 8.39
C LEU A 276 -16.06 -15.60 9.27
N ASP A 277 -14.92 -14.92 9.27
CA ASP A 277 -13.75 -15.14 10.12
C ASP A 277 -12.83 -13.89 10.06
N PRO A 278 -11.67 -13.85 10.74
CA PRO A 278 -10.80 -12.67 10.76
C PRO A 278 -10.33 -12.17 9.37
N HIS A 279 -10.32 -13.02 8.35
CA HIS A 279 -9.87 -12.70 6.99
C HIS A 279 -11.01 -12.52 5.98
N ARG A 280 -12.22 -12.99 6.28
CA ARG A 280 -13.31 -13.05 5.29
C ARG A 280 -14.55 -12.28 5.74
N VAL A 281 -15.04 -11.41 4.86
CA VAL A 281 -16.30 -10.68 5.05
C VAL A 281 -17.19 -10.82 3.82
N LEU A 282 -18.46 -11.13 4.05
CA LEU A 282 -19.50 -11.15 3.01
C LEU A 282 -20.21 -9.81 3.00
N VAL A 283 -20.23 -9.13 1.86
CA VAL A 283 -20.89 -7.83 1.66
C VAL A 283 -22.14 -8.02 0.80
N GLU A 284 -23.30 -7.52 1.23
CA GLU A 284 -24.56 -7.59 0.49
C GLU A 284 -25.11 -6.19 0.16
N GLY A 285 -25.01 -5.80 -1.11
CA GLY A 285 -25.57 -4.56 -1.63
C GLY A 285 -26.87 -4.75 -2.44
N PRO A 286 -27.49 -3.66 -2.89
CA PRO A 286 -27.09 -2.27 -2.64
C PRO A 286 -27.43 -1.82 -1.22
N THR A 287 -26.71 -0.81 -0.74
CA THR A 287 -26.84 -0.22 0.60
C THR A 287 -27.52 1.13 0.50
N ARG A 288 -28.41 1.44 1.47
CA ARG A 288 -28.84 2.81 1.72
C ARG A 288 -28.03 3.38 2.89
N TRP A 289 -27.06 4.22 2.57
CA TRP A 289 -26.15 4.81 3.55
C TRP A 289 -26.89 5.69 4.54
N ARG A 290 -26.41 5.70 5.79
CA ARG A 290 -26.98 6.49 6.89
C ARG A 290 -25.88 7.25 7.61
N ALA A 291 -26.15 8.52 7.90
CA ALA A 291 -25.24 9.32 8.68
C ALA A 291 -25.07 8.75 10.09
N ALA A 292 -23.84 8.78 10.59
CA ALA A 292 -23.51 8.30 11.92
C ALA A 292 -22.34 9.08 12.52
N GLU A 293 -22.25 9.06 13.85
CA GLU A 293 -21.07 9.47 14.60
C GLU A 293 -20.28 8.23 15.04
N MET A 294 -18.98 8.20 14.75
CA MET A 294 -18.11 7.08 15.14
C MET A 294 -16.63 7.44 15.24
N MET A 295 -15.90 6.56 15.91
CA MET A 295 -14.44 6.61 15.95
C MET A 295 -13.87 6.04 14.64
N CYS A 296 -12.83 6.68 14.15
CA CYS A 296 -12.06 6.21 13.01
C CYS A 296 -11.39 4.86 13.34
N PRO A 297 -11.52 3.84 12.46
CA PRO A 297 -10.78 2.59 12.62
C PRO A 297 -9.27 2.83 12.78
N PRO A 298 -8.56 2.06 13.61
CA PRO A 298 -7.12 2.21 13.82
C PRO A 298 -6.27 1.69 12.64
N ALA A 299 -6.84 1.67 11.43
CA ALA A 299 -6.23 1.15 10.21
C ALA A 299 -6.44 2.12 9.05
N LEU A 300 -5.35 2.49 8.37
CA LEU A 300 -5.32 3.54 7.33
C LEU A 300 -6.37 3.34 6.22
N ARG A 301 -6.39 2.18 5.56
CA ARG A 301 -7.29 1.94 4.43
C ARG A 301 -8.76 1.78 4.88
N PRO A 302 -9.10 1.00 5.93
CA PRO A 302 -10.45 0.98 6.50
C PRO A 302 -10.96 2.35 6.95
N ALA A 303 -10.09 3.19 7.51
CA ALA A 303 -10.45 4.56 7.89
C ALA A 303 -10.91 5.41 6.71
N VAL A 304 -10.19 5.32 5.57
CA VAL A 304 -10.58 6.02 4.34
C VAL A 304 -11.87 5.42 3.78
N VAL A 305 -12.00 4.09 3.76
CA VAL A 305 -13.24 3.40 3.33
C VAL A 305 -14.47 3.90 4.10
N VAL A 306 -14.36 4.06 5.42
CA VAL A 306 -15.45 4.62 6.25
C VAL A 306 -15.74 6.07 5.87
N LEU A 307 -14.70 6.90 5.66
CA LEU A 307 -14.88 8.29 5.22
C LEU A 307 -15.62 8.36 3.86
N LEU A 308 -15.23 7.53 2.89
CA LEU A 308 -15.87 7.49 1.57
C LEU A 308 -17.36 7.10 1.67
N ALA A 309 -17.67 6.09 2.49
CA ALA A 309 -19.05 5.69 2.75
C ALA A 309 -19.86 6.79 3.47
N MET A 310 -19.24 7.53 4.40
CA MET A 310 -19.86 8.66 5.08
C MET A 310 -20.21 9.80 4.11
N MET A 311 -19.40 10.04 3.06
CA MET A 311 -19.72 11.05 2.05
C MET A 311 -20.96 10.70 1.22
N ALA A 312 -21.28 9.42 1.08
CA ALA A 312 -22.49 8.96 0.38
C ALA A 312 -23.75 8.91 1.26
N ALA A 313 -23.61 9.19 2.57
CA ALA A 313 -24.73 9.15 3.50
C ALA A 313 -25.57 10.43 3.48
N GLU A 314 -26.89 10.30 3.51
CA GLU A 314 -27.80 11.43 3.71
C GLU A 314 -27.63 12.01 5.13
N GLY A 315 -27.36 13.31 5.23
CA GLY A 315 -27.22 14.04 6.50
C GLY A 315 -25.77 14.37 6.86
N THR A 316 -25.47 14.49 8.15
CA THR A 316 -24.14 14.86 8.65
C THR A 316 -23.54 13.69 9.43
N SER A 317 -22.45 13.13 8.91
CA SER A 317 -21.64 12.12 9.60
C SER A 317 -20.50 12.77 10.37
N VAL A 318 -20.08 12.15 11.48
CA VAL A 318 -18.98 12.64 12.32
C VAL A 318 -17.96 11.52 12.51
N LEU A 319 -16.75 11.69 11.97
CA LEU A 319 -15.64 10.76 12.14
C LEU A 319 -14.60 11.35 13.10
N ARG A 320 -14.42 10.71 14.26
CA ARG A 320 -13.48 11.17 15.30
C ARG A 320 -12.14 10.44 15.22
N ASN A 321 -11.07 11.05 15.73
CA ASN A 321 -9.72 10.48 15.78
C ASN A 321 -9.11 10.15 14.39
N VAL A 322 -9.26 11.08 13.44
CA VAL A 322 -8.85 10.93 12.03
C VAL A 322 -7.34 10.99 11.76
N TYR A 323 -6.49 11.05 12.81
CA TYR A 323 -5.02 11.09 12.66
C TYR A 323 -4.49 9.94 11.80
N VAL A 324 -5.18 8.79 11.81
CA VAL A 324 -4.83 7.62 11.01
C VAL A 324 -4.86 7.92 9.51
N ILE A 325 -5.82 8.73 9.01
CA ILE A 325 -5.96 9.10 7.60
C ILE A 325 -4.80 10.01 7.16
N ASN A 326 -4.51 11.03 7.97
CA ASN A 326 -3.47 12.03 7.68
C ASN A 326 -2.05 11.45 7.61
N ARG A 327 -1.85 10.19 7.99
CA ARG A 327 -0.55 9.50 7.87
C ARG A 327 -0.25 8.98 6.48
N GLY A 328 -1.25 8.85 5.61
CA GLY A 328 -1.09 8.21 4.31
C GLY A 328 -1.86 8.85 3.17
N TYR A 329 -2.58 9.95 3.43
CA TYR A 329 -3.18 10.79 2.39
C TYR A 329 -2.89 12.24 2.70
N GLU A 330 -2.34 12.93 1.70
CA GLU A 330 -2.05 14.35 1.76
C GLU A 330 -3.32 15.16 1.49
N ASP A 331 -3.69 16.01 2.45
CA ASP A 331 -4.78 16.98 2.37
C ASP A 331 -6.08 16.42 1.76
N LEU A 332 -6.41 15.17 2.11
CA LEU A 332 -7.50 14.41 1.50
C LEU A 332 -8.84 15.16 1.55
N ALA A 333 -9.16 15.75 2.71
CA ALA A 333 -10.40 16.50 2.89
C ALA A 333 -10.45 17.74 1.97
N GLU A 334 -9.35 18.48 1.86
CA GLU A 334 -9.27 19.67 0.99
C GLU A 334 -9.39 19.29 -0.48
N ARG A 335 -8.70 18.23 -0.90
CA ARG A 335 -8.77 17.71 -2.28
C ARG A 335 -10.16 17.20 -2.62
N LEU A 336 -10.82 16.46 -1.74
CA LEU A 336 -12.20 16.02 -1.93
C LEU A 336 -13.18 17.21 -1.98
N ASN A 337 -13.00 18.21 -1.12
CA ASN A 337 -13.81 19.44 -1.15
C ASN A 337 -13.63 20.21 -2.47
N SER A 338 -12.41 20.22 -3.03
CA SER A 338 -12.13 20.88 -4.32
C SER A 338 -12.91 20.27 -5.49
N VAL A 339 -13.40 19.03 -5.34
CA VAL A 339 -14.22 18.31 -6.33
C VAL A 339 -15.68 18.13 -5.90
N GLY A 340 -16.13 18.83 -4.85
CA GLY A 340 -17.55 18.94 -4.47
C GLY A 340 -17.96 18.24 -3.18
N ALA A 341 -17.04 17.63 -2.44
CA ALA A 341 -17.36 17.13 -1.10
C ALA A 341 -17.64 18.27 -0.11
N GLN A 342 -18.27 17.93 1.03
CA GLN A 342 -18.58 18.86 2.12
C GLN A 342 -17.99 18.33 3.43
N ILE A 343 -16.68 18.44 3.58
CA ILE A 343 -15.92 17.95 4.74
C ILE A 343 -15.36 19.13 5.53
N GLU A 344 -15.69 19.19 6.82
CA GLU A 344 -15.12 20.16 7.76
C GLU A 344 -14.28 19.44 8.82
N ILE A 345 -13.03 19.88 9.00
CA ILE A 345 -12.19 19.41 10.11
C ILE A 345 -12.47 20.29 11.33
N PHE A 346 -12.97 19.67 12.39
CA PHE A 346 -13.23 20.35 13.66
C PHE A 346 -12.35 19.77 14.78
N ARG A 347 -12.26 20.50 15.89
CA ARG A 347 -11.59 20.06 17.14
C ARG A 347 -12.56 20.28 18.29
N ASP A 348 -12.87 19.20 19.02
CA ASP A 348 -13.53 19.34 20.31
C ASP A 348 -12.52 19.88 21.34
N ILE A 349 -12.98 20.83 22.15
CA ILE A 349 -12.19 21.50 23.20
C ILE A 349 -12.00 20.57 24.40
#